data_AF-A0A075I630-F1
#
_entry.id   AF-A0A075I630-F1
#
_cell.length_a   1.000
_cell.length_b   1.000
_cell.length_c   1.000
_cell.angle_alpha   90.00
_cell.angle_beta   90.00
_cell.angle_gamma   90.00
#
_symmetry.space_group_name_H-M   'P 1'
#
loop_
_entity.id
_entity.type
_entity.pdbx_description
1 polymer ?
#
loop_
_entity_poly.entity_id
_entity_poly.type
_entity_poly.pdbx_seq_one_letter_code
_entity_poly.pdbx_strand_id
1 'polypeptide(L)' 'MEYRGKMENVDSYMNLIMTDAEELNQGKIVGKFGRVIVRGNNVLFIKLENEF' A
#
# COMPACT_ATOMS: atom_id res chain seq x y z
N MET A 1 0.06 -9.44 -6.09
CA MET A 1 0.71 -8.94 -4.87
C MET A 1 0.03 -7.65 -4.53
N GLU A 2 -0.42 -7.50 -3.28
CA GLU A 2 -1.16 -6.34 -2.81
C GLU A 2 -0.48 -5.82 -1.56
N TYR A 3 -0.47 -4.50 -1.39
CA TYR A 3 -0.01 -3.86 -0.17
C TYR A 3 -1.19 -3.16 0.47
N ARG A 4 -1.43 -3.44 1.74
CA ARG A 4 -2.48 -2.81 2.55
C ARG A 4 -1.82 -2.07 3.69
N GLY A 5 -2.22 -0.83 3.94
CA GLY A 5 -1.69 -0.04 5.04
C GLY A 5 -2.37 1.32 5.10
N LYS A 6 -1.97 2.14 6.06
CA LYS A 6 -2.42 3.53 6.16
C LYS A 6 -1.57 4.39 5.23
N MET A 7 -2.22 5.11 4.32
CA MET A 7 -1.54 6.07 3.46
C MET A 7 -1.14 7.30 4.29
N GLU A 8 0.16 7.55 4.39
CA GLU A 8 0.72 8.72 5.08
C GLU A 8 0.90 9.90 4.10
N ASN A 9 1.36 9.62 2.88
CA ASN A 9 1.58 10.65 1.85
C ASN A 9 1.55 10.07 0.43
N VAL A 10 1.28 10.93 -0.55
CA VAL A 10 1.34 10.64 -1.98
C VAL A 10 1.86 11.85 -2.76
N ASP A 11 2.69 11.62 -3.78
CA ASP A 11 3.17 12.67 -4.69
C ASP A 11 2.48 12.62 -6.07
N SER A 12 2.80 13.59 -6.94
CA SER A 12 2.25 13.69 -8.30
C SER A 12 2.71 12.57 -9.25
N TYR A 13 3.74 11.81 -8.88
CA TYR A 13 4.20 10.62 -9.59
C TYR A 13 3.56 9.34 -9.05
N MET A 14 2.61 9.47 -8.12
CA MET A 14 1.93 8.37 -7.43
C MET A 14 2.87 7.50 -6.59
N ASN A 15 4.01 8.03 -6.14
CA ASN A 15 4.77 7.36 -5.09
C ASN A 15 4.01 7.48 -3.77
N LEU A 16 3.95 6.40 -3.01
CA LEU A 16 3.15 6.30 -1.80
C LEU A 16 4.05 6.03 -0.60
N ILE A 17 3.82 6.75 0.49
CA ILE A 17 4.35 6.39 1.80
C ILE A 17 3.19 5.77 2.59
N MET A 18 3.40 4.54 3.07
CA MET A 18 2.42 3.86 3.91
C MET A 18 3.03 3.41 5.23
N THR A 19 2.22 3.45 6.28
CA THR A 19 2.52 2.90 7.61
C THR A 19 1.59 1.73 7.93
N ASP A 20 1.95 0.91 8.92
CA ASP A 20 1.24 -0.32 9.28
C ASP A 20 1.01 -1.23 8.05
N ALA A 21 2.00 -1.29 7.15
CA ALA A 21 1.83 -1.89 5.84
C ALA A 21 2.03 -3.41 5.87
N GLU A 22 1.14 -4.17 5.26
CA GLU A 22 1.27 -5.62 5.08
C GLU A 22 1.24 -5.97 3.60
N GLU A 23 2.00 -7.00 3.24
CA GLU A 23 1.98 -7.58 1.90
C GLU A 23 1.08 -8.81 1.90
N LEU A 24 0.17 -8.83 0.93
CA LEU A 24 -0.72 -9.92 0.66
C LEU A 24 -0.35 -10.58 -0.67
N ASN A 25 -0.25 -11.91 -0.64
CA ASN A 25 -0.17 -12.74 -1.83
C ASN A 25 -1.40 -13.64 -1.87
N GLN A 26 -2.23 -13.49 -2.92
CA GLN A 26 -3.48 -14.25 -3.08
C GLN A 26 -4.40 -14.16 -1.85
N GLY A 27 -4.53 -12.97 -1.26
CA GLY A 27 -5.37 -12.72 -0.09
C GLY A 27 -4.79 -13.21 1.25
N LYS A 28 -3.59 -13.81 1.26
CA LYS A 28 -2.90 -14.21 2.50
C LYS A 28 -1.79 -13.23 2.83
N ILE A 29 -1.72 -12.81 4.10
CA ILE A 29 -0.62 -11.99 4.59
C ILE A 29 0.66 -12.82 4.55
N VAL A 30 1.64 -12.37 3.76
CA VAL A 30 2.96 -13.01 3.62
C VAL A 30 4.08 -12.21 4.29
N GLY A 31 3.81 -10.93 4.61
CA GLY A 31 4.76 -10.07 5.30
C GLY A 31 4.06 -8.91 6.00
N LYS A 32 4.58 -8.52 7.17
CA LYS A 32 4.20 -7.30 7.87
C LYS A 32 5.38 -6.35 7.89
N PHE A 33 5.14 -5.16 7.40
CA PHE A 33 6.08 -4.07 7.30
C PHE A 33 5.59 -2.89 8.16
N GLY A 34 6.52 -2.16 8.76
CA GLY A 34 6.15 -0.96 9.52
C GLY A 34 5.84 0.19 8.56
N ARG A 35 6.88 0.68 7.88
CA ARG A 35 6.81 1.79 6.94
C ARG A 35 7.37 1.35 5.60
N VAL A 36 6.63 1.65 4.52
CA VAL A 36 7.02 1.28 3.15
C VAL A 36 6.87 2.46 2.20
N ILE A 37 7.71 2.48 1.17
CA ILE A 37 7.58 3.39 0.03
C ILE A 37 7.25 2.54 -1.19
N VAL A 38 6.12 2.84 -1.85
CA VAL A 38 5.73 2.19 -3.11
C VAL A 38 5.96 3.16 -4.25
N ARG A 39 6.66 2.71 -5.29
CA ARG A 39 6.95 3.52 -6.48
C ARG A 39 5.73 3.58 -7.39
N GLY A 40 5.34 4.77 -7.83
CA GLY A 40 4.07 4.96 -8.55
C GLY A 40 3.94 4.22 -9.86
N ASN A 41 5.04 4.02 -10.59
CA ASN A 41 5.02 3.21 -11.83
C ASN A 41 4.84 1.70 -11.59
N ASN A 42 4.87 1.24 -10.34
CA ASN A 42 4.56 -0.14 -9.96
C ASN A 42 3.13 -0.28 -9.42
N VAL A 43 2.34 0.80 -9.38
CA VAL A 43 0.96 0.81 -8.90
C VAL A 43 0.02 0.58 -10.07
N LEU A 44 -0.81 -0.46 -9.98
CA LEU A 44 -1.87 -0.71 -10.97
C LEU A 44 -3.14 0.10 -10.64
N PHE A 45 -3.57 0.06 -9.38
CA PHE A 45 -4.67 0.88 -8.85
C PHE A 45 -4.51 1.05 -7.34
N ILE A 46 -5.22 2.03 -6.79
CA ILE A 46 -5.36 2.24 -5.35
C ILE A 46 -6.84 2.04 -5.01
N LYS A 47 -7.11 1.19 -4.03
CA LYS A 47 -8.45 1.02 -3.47
C LYS A 47 -8.45 1.62 -2.07
N LEU A 48 -9.31 2.62 -1.87
CA LEU A 48 -9.62 3.12 -0.53
C LEU A 48 -10.58 2.13 0.12
N GLU A 49 -10.29 1.73 1.35
CA GLU A 49 -11.24 1.00 2.19
C GLU A 49 -12.17 2.05 2.79
N ASN A 50 -13.44 2.08 2.34
CA ASN A 50 -14.43 2.96 2.93
C ASN A 50 -14.70 2.50 4.37
N GLU A 51 -14.61 3.42 5.33
CA GLU A 51 -15.23 3.27 6.64
C GLU A 51 -16.76 3.29 6.44
N PHE A 52 -17.42 2.15 6.61
CA PHE A 52 -18.84 2.07 6.92
C PHE A 52 -18.99 1.71 8.40
#